data_AF-A0A922ZB71-F1
#
_entry.id   AF-A0A922ZB71-F1
#
_cell.length_a   1.000
_cell.length_b   1.000
_cell.length_c   1.000
_cell.angle_alpha   90.00
_cell.angle_beta   90.00
_cell.angle_gamma   90.00
#
_symmetry.space_group_name_H-M   'P 1'
#
loop_
_entity.id
_entity.type
_entity.pdbx_description
1 polymer ?
#
loop_
_entity_poly.entity_id
_entity_poly.type
_entity_poly.pdbx_seq_one_letter_code
_entity_poly.pdbx_strand_id
1 'polypeptide(L)' 'MIGMNADPESAEELKPRLLEAKVNWRQGLMGEEHPLMDDYEIPGYPTKIVIDPNGVVKFIDHFVDEDQLKEFLKN' A
#
# COMPACT_ATOMS: atom_id res chain seq x y z
N MET A 1 -6.73 5.63 2.96
CA MET A 1 -5.62 4.76 2.53
C MET A 1 -5.78 3.40 3.21
N ILE A 2 -5.36 2.33 2.54
CA ILE A 2 -5.26 0.98 3.11
C ILE A 2 -3.83 0.53 2.86
N GLY A 3 -3.14 0.06 3.90
CA GLY A 3 -1.85 -0.61 3.75
C GLY A 3 -2.03 -2.11 3.71
N MET A 4 -1.26 -2.75 2.84
CA MET A 4 -1.25 -4.20 2.64
C MET A 4 0.20 -4.66 2.82
N ASN A 5 0.48 -5.26 3.97
CA ASN A 5 1.84 -5.61 4.40
C ASN A 5 2.21 -7.00 3.87
N ALA A 6 3.37 -7.08 3.24
CA ALA A 6 3.96 -8.30 2.71
C ALA A 6 5.09 -8.83 3.61
N ASP A 7 5.26 -8.23 4.78
CA ASP A 7 6.32 -8.55 5.73
C ASP A 7 6.24 -10.02 6.19
N PRO A 8 7.39 -10.72 6.34
CA PRO A 8 7.44 -12.08 6.89
C PRO A 8 7.07 -12.12 8.38
N GLU A 9 7.22 -11.01 9.09
CA GLU A 9 6.91 -10.92 10.52
C GLU A 9 5.41 -11.05 10.81
N SER A 10 5.10 -11.52 12.01
CA SER A 10 3.72 -11.63 12.47
C SER A 10 3.07 -10.25 12.69
N ALA A 11 1.73 -10.22 12.67
CA ALA A 11 0.99 -9.00 12.96
C ALA A 11 1.30 -8.42 14.36
N GLU A 12 1.64 -9.27 15.33
CA GLU A 12 2.02 -8.85 16.68
C GLU A 12 3.35 -8.09 16.70
N GLU A 13 4.30 -8.50 15.87
CA GLU A 13 5.62 -7.87 15.72
C GLU A 13 5.56 -6.57 14.90
N LEU A 14 4.67 -6.51 13.90
CA LEU A 14 4.52 -5.32 13.05
C LEU A 14 3.75 -4.19 13.73
N LYS A 15 2.78 -4.53 14.59
CA LYS A 15 1.90 -3.53 15.22
C LYS A 15 2.64 -2.43 15.98
N PRO A 16 3.67 -2.71 16.81
CA PRO A 16 4.48 -1.67 17.44
C PRO A 16 5.17 -0.73 16.44
N ARG A 17 5.72 -1.26 15.35
CA ARG A 17 6.40 -0.47 14.29
C ARG A 17 5.43 0.48 13.59
N LEU A 18 4.22 -0.01 13.30
CA LEU A 18 3.15 0.81 12.70
C LEU A 18 2.70 1.94 13.64
N LEU A 19 2.63 1.67 14.96
CA LEU A 19 2.32 2.69 15.97
C LEU A 19 3.42 3.75 16.08
N GLU A 20 4.69 3.34 16.09
CA GLU A 20 5.85 4.23 16.13
C GLU A 20 5.90 5.13 14.89
N ALA A 21 5.66 4.57 13.72
CA ALA A 21 5.53 5.29 12.45
C ALA A 21 4.25 6.16 12.34
N LYS A 22 3.41 6.18 13.39
CA LYS A 22 2.14 6.94 13.46
C LYS A 22 1.19 6.62 12.32
N VAL A 23 1.21 5.39 11.83
CA VAL A 23 0.27 4.92 10.81
C VAL A 23 -1.13 4.86 11.42
N ASN A 24 -2.01 5.74 10.96
CA ASN A 24 -3.37 5.91 11.49
C ASN A 24 -4.46 5.43 10.53
N TRP A 25 -4.08 4.83 9.39
CA TRP A 25 -5.00 4.24 8.43
C TRP A 25 -5.03 2.71 8.54
N ARG A 26 -6.01 2.07 7.89
CA ARG A 26 -6.22 0.62 7.98
C ARG A 26 -5.03 -0.14 7.42
N GLN A 27 -4.66 -1.23 8.08
CA GLN A 27 -3.53 -2.10 7.73
C GLN A 27 -4.01 -3.55 7.70
N GLY A 28 -3.69 -4.26 6.62
CA GLY A 28 -3.83 -5.71 6.50
C GLY A 28 -2.46 -6.37 6.39
N LEU A 29 -2.31 -7.59 6.93
CA LEU A 29 -1.13 -8.43 6.71
C LEU A 29 -1.52 -9.53 5.72
N MET A 30 -0.79 -9.62 4.62
CA MET A 30 -1.02 -10.58 3.55
C MET A 30 0.02 -11.70 3.53
N GLY A 31 1.23 -11.45 4.04
CA GLY A 31 2.39 -12.34 3.95
C GLY A 31 3.16 -12.17 2.63
N GLU A 32 4.27 -12.92 2.49
CA GLU A 32 5.27 -12.74 1.42
C GLU A 32 4.81 -13.19 0.02
N GLU A 33 3.83 -14.09 -0.09
CA GLU A 33 3.40 -14.68 -1.36
C GLU A 33 1.88 -14.53 -1.56
N HIS A 34 1.43 -13.29 -1.80
CA HIS A 34 0.00 -13.02 -2.01
C HIS A 34 -0.30 -12.80 -3.51
N PRO A 35 -1.38 -13.39 -4.08
CA PRO A 35 -1.71 -13.25 -5.51
C PRO A 35 -1.80 -11.81 -6.03
N LEU A 36 -2.17 -10.88 -5.14
CA LEU A 36 -2.24 -9.45 -5.48
C LEU A 36 -0.89 -8.86 -5.92
N MET A 37 0.23 -9.46 -5.53
CA MET A 37 1.55 -8.99 -5.97
C MET A 37 1.74 -9.21 -7.47
N ASP A 38 1.28 -10.36 -7.97
CA ASP A 38 1.32 -10.70 -9.39
C ASP A 38 0.23 -9.95 -10.16
N ASP A 39 -1.00 -9.90 -9.62
CA ASP A 39 -2.14 -9.23 -10.26
C ASP A 39 -1.89 -7.73 -10.52
N TYR A 40 -1.13 -7.07 -9.64
CA TYR A 40 -0.75 -5.66 -9.76
C TYR A 40 0.69 -5.44 -10.25
N GLU A 41 1.40 -6.51 -10.63
CA GLU A 41 2.79 -6.46 -11.09
C GLU A 41 3.70 -5.60 -10.19
N ILE A 42 3.65 -5.84 -8.87
CA ILE A 42 4.32 -4.99 -7.87
C ILE A 42 5.84 -4.99 -8.12
N PRO A 43 6.44 -3.84 -8.49
CA PRO A 43 7.85 -3.76 -8.86
C PRO A 43 8.80 -3.79 -7.66
N GLY A 44 8.28 -3.57 -6.46
CA GLY A 44 9.04 -3.52 -5.21
C GLY A 44 8.25 -2.85 -4.09
N TYR A 45 8.83 -2.78 -2.89
CA TYR A 45 8.21 -2.10 -1.74
C TYR A 45 8.95 -0.81 -1.37
N PRO A 46 8.23 0.24 -0.92
CA PRO A 46 6.77 0.36 -0.88
C PRO A 46 6.17 0.71 -2.25
N THR A 47 5.07 0.05 -2.66
CA THR A 47 4.30 0.45 -3.86
C THR A 47 2.96 1.04 -3.44
N LYS A 48 2.51 2.11 -4.11
CA LYS A 48 1.19 2.71 -3.92
C LYS A 48 0.34 2.48 -5.18
N ILE A 49 -0.92 2.16 -4.96
CA ILE A 49 -1.92 1.97 -6.01
C ILE A 49 -3.06 2.94 -5.77
N VAL A 50 -3.45 3.69 -6.79
CA VAL A 50 -4.62 4.56 -6.77
C VAL A 50 -5.74 3.88 -7.54
N ILE A 51 -6.86 3.66 -6.87
CA ILE A 51 -8.06 3.03 -7.41
C ILE A 51 -9.21 4.02 -7.28
N ASP A 52 -9.97 4.23 -8.36
CA ASP A 52 -11.17 5.07 -8.33
C ASP A 52 -12.35 4.38 -7.63
N PRO A 53 -13.45 5.10 -7.34
CA PRO A 53 -14.63 4.51 -6.69
C PRO A 53 -15.32 3.37 -7.46
N ASN A 54 -15.06 3.23 -8.76
CA ASN A 54 -15.59 2.13 -9.57
C ASN A 54 -14.67 0.90 -9.57
N GLY A 55 -13.56 0.95 -8.81
CA GLY A 55 -12.59 -0.14 -8.75
C GLY A 55 -11.55 -0.13 -9.87
N VAL A 56 -11.45 0.96 -10.64
CA VAL A 56 -10.48 1.04 -11.74
C VAL A 56 -9.14 1.57 -11.22
N VAL A 57 -8.07 0.81 -11.48
CA VAL A 57 -6.69 1.25 -11.22
C VAL A 57 -6.36 2.43 -12.11
N LYS A 58 -5.99 3.57 -11.51
CA LYS A 58 -5.53 4.77 -12.21
C LYS A 58 -4.01 4.87 -12.26
N PHE A 59 -3.34 4.26 -11.28
CA PHE A 59 -1.91 4.43 -11.08
C PHE A 59 -1.34 3.34 -10.17
N ILE A 60 -0.16 2.83 -10.52
CA ILE A 60 0.67 1.92 -9.71
C ILE A 60 2.09 2.46 -9.79
N ASP A 61 2.71 2.77 -8.65
CA ASP A 61 4.09 3.24 -8.63
C ASP A 61 4.80 2.95 -7.30
N HIS A 62 6.07 2.60 -7.43
CA HIS A 62 7.03 2.34 -6.36
C HIS A 62 7.57 3.64 -5.73
N PHE A 63 7.56 4.76 -6.47
CA PHE A 63 8.10 6.05 -6.06
C PHE A 63 7.11 7.19 -6.33
N VAL A 64 6.01 7.19 -5.57
CA VAL A 64 5.07 8.31 -5.66
C VAL A 64 5.64 9.55 -4.99
N ASP A 65 5.94 10.56 -5.80
CA ASP A 65 6.12 11.93 -5.35
C ASP A 65 4.80 12.47 -4.76
N GLU A 66 4.88 13.15 -3.62
CA GLU A 66 3.68 13.67 -2.93
C GLU A 66 2.86 14.60 -3.81
N ASP A 67 3.51 15.34 -4.72
CA ASP A 67 2.84 16.30 -5.58
C ASP A 67 2.03 15.63 -6.68
N GLN A 68 2.52 14.53 -7.25
CA GLN A 68 1.75 13.69 -8.16
C GLN A 68 0.53 13.08 -7.47
N LEU A 69 0.69 12.60 -6.23
CA LEU A 69 -0.44 12.07 -5.46
C LEU A 69 -1.52 13.13 -5.20
N LYS A 70 -1.12 14.36 -4.86
CA LYS A 70 -2.05 15.49 -4.66
C LYS A 70 -2.79 15.83 -5.94
N GLU A 71 -2.17 15.71 -7.11
CA GLU A 71 -2.84 15.94 -8.39
C GLU A 71 -3.94 14.90 -8.66
N PHE A 72 -3.66 13.62 -8.42
CA PHE A 72 -4.67 12.56 -8.55
C PHE A 72 -5.85 12.72 -7.59
N LEU A 73 -5.62 13.23 -6.38
CA LEU A 73 -6.63 13.40 -5.33
C LEU A 73 -7.48 14.68 -5.45
N LYS A 74 -7.17 15.58 -6.40
CA LYS A 74 -7.94 16.82 -6.62
C LYS A 74 -9.21 16.62 -7.48
N ASN A 75 -9.34 15.46 -8.13
CA ASN A 75 -10.50 15.07 -8.95
C ASN A 75 -11.44 14.14 -8.18
#